data_AF-A0A948VVG9-F1
#
_entry.id   AF-A0A948VVG9-F1
#
_cell.length_a   1.000
_cell.length_b   1.000
_cell.length_c   1.000
_cell.angle_alpha   90.00
_cell.angle_beta   90.00
_cell.angle_gamma   90.00
#
_symmetry.space_group_name_H-M   'P 1'
#
loop_
_entity.id
_entity.type
_entity.pdbx_description
1 polymer ?
#
loop_
_entity_poly.entity_id
_entity_poly.type
_entity_poly.pdbx_seq_one_letter_code
_entity_poly.pdbx_strand_id
1 'polypeptide(L)'
;MGSEYDIPLERAQINWEPQEGLNLPPVEVVGSNVDDDFRYDNSWGASNIEFVEASKQEKLEMLFAQFVFITAVDGMPADAALKAFRQIPEFRASLAKIGWQGD
;
A
#
# COMPACT_ATOMS: atom_id res chain seq x y z
N MET A 1 -5.92 3.31 17.00
CA MET A 1 -6.99 4.17 16.46
C MET A 1 -7.05 3.87 14.98
N GLY A 2 -8.15 3.27 14.53
CA GLY A 2 -8.27 2.72 13.18
C GLY A 2 -8.44 3.82 12.14
N SER A 3 -7.80 3.66 11.00
CA SER A 3 -8.22 4.30 9.76
C SER A 3 -9.15 3.34 9.03
N GLU A 4 -10.43 3.34 9.40
CA GLU A 4 -11.54 2.85 8.57
C GLU A 4 -11.83 3.85 7.43
N TYR A 5 -10.79 4.33 6.75
CA TYR A 5 -10.96 5.28 5.65
C TYR A 5 -10.38 4.71 4.38
N ASP A 6 -11.24 4.61 3.39
CA ASP A 6 -10.87 4.29 2.02
C ASP A 6 -9.96 5.38 1.46
N ILE A 7 -8.78 4.98 1.04
CA ILE A 7 -7.80 5.87 0.40
C ILE A 7 -7.93 5.65 -1.10
N PRO A 8 -8.35 6.67 -1.87
CA PRO A 8 -8.53 6.49 -3.31
C PRO A 8 -7.18 6.20 -3.97
N LEU A 9 -7.20 5.32 -4.97
CA LEU A 9 -6.00 4.87 -5.69
C LEU A 9 -5.08 6.01 -6.13
N GLU A 10 -5.64 7.12 -6.61
CA GLU A 10 -4.88 8.27 -7.11
C GLU A 10 -4.10 9.03 -6.02
N ARG A 11 -4.42 8.79 -4.75
CA ARG A 11 -3.79 9.43 -3.60
C ARG A 11 -3.02 8.45 -2.73
N ALA A 12 -3.03 7.16 -3.07
CA ALA A 12 -2.44 6.14 -2.22
C ALA A 12 -0.91 6.25 -2.21
N GLN A 13 -0.35 6.38 -1.02
CA GLN A 13 1.07 6.24 -0.75
C GLN A 13 1.24 5.12 0.27
N ILE A 14 2.15 4.18 0.00
CA ILE A 14 2.47 3.04 0.84
C ILE A 14 3.76 3.38 1.57
N ASN A 15 3.76 3.24 2.89
CA ASN A 15 4.92 3.38 3.75
C ASN A 15 5.22 2.03 4.39
N TRP A 16 6.47 1.61 4.48
CA TRP A 16 6.85 0.37 5.16
C TRP A 16 8.26 0.43 5.72
N GLU A 17 8.52 -0.37 6.75
CA GLU A 17 9.84 -0.49 7.35
C GLU A 17 10.09 -1.94 7.77
N PRO A 18 11.21 -2.55 7.37
CA PRO A 18 11.49 -3.93 7.74
C PRO A 18 11.78 -4.21 9.22
N GLN A 19 11.90 -3.19 10.07
CA GLN A 19 12.42 -3.33 11.43
C GLN A 19 11.35 -3.67 12.48
N GLU A 20 11.67 -4.64 13.32
CA GLU A 20 11.07 -4.84 14.63
C GLU A 20 11.65 -3.81 15.64
N GLY A 21 10.80 -3.02 16.29
CA GLY A 21 11.24 -2.20 17.43
C GLY A 21 10.46 -0.91 17.67
N LEU A 22 9.78 -0.39 16.66
CA LEU A 22 8.80 0.69 16.80
C LEU A 22 7.41 0.04 16.92
N ASN A 23 6.58 0.47 17.88
CA ASN A 23 5.18 0.01 18.02
C ASN A 23 4.28 0.52 16.88
N LEU A 24 4.74 0.38 15.64
CA LEU A 24 4.11 0.86 14.41
C LEU A 24 3.66 -0.33 13.57
N PRO A 25 2.62 -0.19 12.74
CA PRO A 25 2.30 -1.21 11.76
C PRO A 25 3.47 -1.34 10.76
N PRO A 26 3.85 -2.57 10.35
CA PRO A 26 5.00 -2.78 9.45
C PRO A 26 4.78 -2.22 8.05
N VAL A 27 3.50 -2.07 7.65
CA VAL A 27 3.07 -1.44 6.40
C VAL A 27 1.88 -0.54 6.70
N GLU A 28 1.86 0.66 6.14
CA GLU A 28 0.79 1.64 6.22
C GLU A 28 0.44 2.17 4.81
N VAL A 29 -0.82 2.49 4.58
CA VAL A 29 -1.25 3.25 3.40
C VAL A 29 -1.80 4.58 3.89
N VAL A 30 -1.30 5.67 3.32
CA VAL A 30 -1.71 7.05 3.61
C VAL A 30 -2.18 7.74 2.33
N GLY A 31 -2.91 8.85 2.49
CA GLY A 31 -3.31 9.69 1.36
C GLY A 31 -2.26 10.76 1.05
N SER A 32 -2.14 11.16 -0.21
CA SER A 32 -1.20 12.15 -0.77
C SER A 32 -1.18 13.55 -0.14
N ASN A 33 -2.09 13.84 0.81
CA ASN A 33 -2.12 15.13 1.52
C ASN A 33 -1.57 14.98 2.95
N VAL A 34 -1.04 13.80 3.30
CA VAL A 34 -0.31 13.56 4.53
C VAL A 34 1.16 13.74 4.18
N ASP A 35 1.87 14.57 4.95
CA ASP A 35 3.33 14.70 4.81
C ASP A 35 3.98 13.32 4.94
N ASP A 36 5.11 13.11 4.24
CA ASP A 36 5.89 11.89 4.37
C ASP A 36 6.08 11.54 5.84
N ASP A 37 5.69 10.32 6.19
CA ASP A 37 5.77 9.89 7.57
C ASP A 37 7.21 9.50 7.89
N PHE A 38 7.92 10.43 8.54
CA PHE A 38 9.31 10.26 8.96
C PHE A 38 9.57 9.03 9.86
N ARG A 39 8.53 8.29 10.26
CA ARG A 39 8.65 7.02 10.97
C ARG A 39 9.03 5.85 10.05
N TYR A 40 8.86 6.00 8.74
CA TYR A 40 9.17 4.98 7.74
C TYR A 40 10.29 5.46 6.83
N ASP A 41 11.31 4.64 6.61
CA ASP A 41 12.41 5.00 5.70
C ASP A 41 12.05 4.68 4.23
N ASN A 42 11.00 3.86 4.00
CA ASN A 42 10.56 3.48 2.66
C ASN A 42 9.14 3.98 2.39
N SER A 43 8.97 4.65 1.24
CA SER A 43 7.67 5.07 0.74
C SER A 43 7.58 4.95 -0.79
N TRP A 44 6.38 4.70 -1.31
CA TRP A 44 6.11 4.66 -2.75
C TRP A 44 4.62 4.90 -3.06
N GLY A 45 4.28 5.37 -4.26
CA GLY A 45 2.89 5.61 -4.69
C GLY A 45 2.68 7.05 -5.13
N ALA A 46 1.78 7.80 -4.49
CA ALA A 46 1.43 9.16 -4.89
C ALA A 46 2.61 10.18 -4.83
N SER A 47 3.71 9.86 -4.14
CA SER A 47 4.96 10.62 -4.17
C SER A 47 5.84 10.34 -5.39
N ASN A 48 5.52 9.31 -6.19
CA ASN A 48 6.26 8.88 -7.37
C ASN A 48 5.59 9.40 -8.66
N ILE A 49 6.35 10.09 -9.52
CA ILE A 49 5.82 10.72 -10.74
C ILE A 49 5.27 9.70 -11.74
N GLU A 50 5.91 8.54 -11.90
CA GLU A 50 5.45 7.48 -12.81
C GLU A 50 4.10 6.92 -12.35
N PHE A 51 3.94 6.74 -11.04
CA PHE A 51 2.65 6.36 -10.48
C PHE A 51 1.60 7.44 -10.71
N VAL A 52 1.91 8.72 -10.50
CA VAL A 52 0.95 9.82 -10.69
C VAL A 52 0.44 9.89 -12.14
N GLU A 53 1.34 9.79 -13.11
CA GLU A 53 1.05 9.91 -14.55
C GLU A 53 0.40 8.65 -15.14
N ALA A 54 0.56 7.49 -14.50
CA ALA A 54 -0.01 6.23 -14.96
C ALA A 54 -1.55 6.24 -15.02
N SER A 55 -2.09 5.47 -15.96
CA SER A 55 -3.53 5.19 -16.04
C SER A 55 -4.01 4.42 -14.81
N LYS A 56 -5.33 4.36 -14.62
CA LYS A 56 -5.94 3.61 -13.51
C LYS A 56 -5.51 2.12 -13.49
N GLN A 57 -5.41 1.50 -14.66
CA GLN A 57 -5.05 0.09 -14.77
C GLN A 57 -3.57 -0.11 -14.45
N GLU A 58 -2.69 0.73 -14.99
CA GLU A 58 -1.25 0.68 -14.71
C GLU A 58 -0.95 0.93 -13.23
N LYS A 59 -1.63 1.89 -12.59
CA LYS A 59 -1.55 2.12 -11.13
C LYS A 59 -1.85 0.86 -10.32
N LEU A 60 -2.89 0.11 -10.71
CA LEU A 60 -3.24 -1.14 -10.04
C LEU A 60 -2.16 -2.21 -10.23
N GLU A 61 -1.64 -2.36 -11.44
CA GLU A 61 -0.55 -3.30 -11.75
C GLU A 61 0.71 -2.97 -10.96
N MET A 62 1.06 -1.68 -10.87
CA MET A 62 2.19 -1.23 -10.06
C MET A 62 1.96 -1.46 -8.56
N LEU A 63 0.74 -1.26 -8.04
CA LEU A 63 0.42 -1.62 -6.66
C LEU A 63 0.57 -3.12 -6.40
N PHE A 64 0.14 -3.99 -7.31
CA PHE A 64 0.36 -5.43 -7.17
C PHE A 64 1.86 -5.77 -7.20
N ALA A 65 2.63 -5.16 -8.09
CA ALA A 65 4.08 -5.33 -8.13
C ALA A 65 4.73 -4.86 -6.82
N GLN A 66 4.29 -3.72 -6.28
CA GLN A 66 4.80 -3.19 -5.01
C GLN A 66 4.45 -4.10 -3.83
N PHE A 67 3.23 -4.64 -3.78
CA PHE A 67 2.85 -5.65 -2.78
C PHE A 67 3.77 -6.87 -2.83
N VAL A 68 4.05 -7.41 -4.03
CA VAL A 68 4.97 -8.54 -4.20
C VAL A 68 6.38 -8.16 -3.78
N PHE A 69 6.87 -6.98 -4.16
CA PHE A 69 8.19 -6.51 -3.78
C PHE A 69 8.34 -6.44 -2.26
N ILE A 70 7.41 -5.76 -1.58
CA ILE A 70 7.46 -5.56 -0.12
C ILE A 70 7.41 -6.91 0.63
N THR A 71 6.61 -7.86 0.16
CA THR A 71 6.45 -9.17 0.82
C THR A 71 7.58 -10.16 0.49
N ALA A 72 8.02 -10.21 -0.76
CA ALA A 72 8.98 -11.22 -1.23
C ALA A 72 10.44 -10.76 -1.18
N VAL A 73 10.71 -9.46 -1.31
CA VAL A 73 12.06 -8.89 -1.31
C VAL A 73 12.38 -8.30 0.05
N ASP A 74 11.53 -7.42 0.57
CA ASP A 74 11.74 -6.77 1.88
C ASP A 74 11.26 -7.63 3.06
N GLY A 75 10.68 -8.80 2.78
CA GLY A 75 10.33 -9.80 3.78
C GLY A 75 9.15 -9.44 4.67
N MET A 76 8.28 -8.51 4.26
CA MET A 76 7.13 -8.12 5.07
C MET A 76 6.09 -9.23 5.15
N PRO A 77 5.47 -9.43 6.35
CA PRO A 77 4.35 -10.34 6.48
C PRO A 77 3.23 -9.99 5.49
N ALA A 78 2.87 -10.97 4.66
CA ALA A 78 1.91 -10.77 3.57
C ALA A 78 0.52 -10.38 4.07
N ASP A 79 0.12 -10.86 5.25
CA ASP A 79 -1.12 -10.48 5.93
C ASP A 79 -1.13 -9.02 6.36
N ALA A 80 -0.02 -8.53 6.91
CA ALA A 80 0.11 -7.13 7.33
C ALA A 80 0.13 -6.18 6.13
N ALA A 81 0.89 -6.52 5.09
CA ALA A 81 0.89 -5.77 3.82
C ALA A 81 -0.51 -5.79 3.19
N LEU A 82 -1.17 -6.95 3.14
CA LEU A 82 -2.48 -7.08 2.50
C LEU A 82 -3.53 -6.27 3.26
N LYS A 83 -3.50 -6.29 4.59
CA LYS A 83 -4.37 -5.47 5.45
C LYS A 83 -4.21 -3.97 5.16
N ALA A 84 -2.97 -3.50 4.97
CA ALA A 84 -2.72 -2.11 4.62
C ALA A 84 -3.22 -1.76 3.21
N PHE A 85 -2.84 -2.55 2.19
CA PHE A 85 -3.24 -2.32 0.79
C PHE A 85 -4.75 -2.40 0.58
N ARG A 86 -5.45 -3.21 1.39
CA ARG A 86 -6.91 -3.25 1.41
C ARG A 86 -7.55 -1.92 1.80
N GLN A 87 -6.83 -0.90 2.28
CA GLN A 87 -7.39 0.44 2.44
C GLN A 87 -7.66 1.13 1.09
N ILE A 88 -7.14 0.60 -0.02
CA ILE A 88 -7.36 1.11 -1.37
C ILE A 88 -8.56 0.39 -2.02
N PRO A 89 -9.71 1.05 -2.25
CA PRO A 89 -10.94 0.40 -2.73
C PRO A 89 -10.75 -0.32 -4.06
N GLU A 90 -10.02 0.27 -4.99
CA GLU A 90 -9.77 -0.31 -6.31
C GLU A 90 -8.89 -1.55 -6.25
N PHE A 91 -7.96 -1.61 -5.30
CA PHE A 91 -7.15 -2.79 -5.04
C PHE A 91 -8.02 -3.92 -4.49
N ARG A 92 -8.87 -3.65 -3.50
CA ARG A 92 -9.86 -4.62 -2.98
C ARG A 92 -10.78 -5.15 -4.08
N ALA A 93 -11.31 -4.26 -4.90
CA ALA A 93 -12.20 -4.64 -6.01
C ALA A 93 -11.47 -5.51 -7.05
N SER A 94 -10.17 -5.28 -7.26
CA SER A 94 -9.35 -6.07 -8.20
C SER A 94 -9.06 -7.47 -7.66
N LEU A 95 -8.79 -7.60 -6.35
CA LEU A 95 -8.68 -8.91 -5.69
C LEU A 95 -9.96 -9.74 -5.80
N ALA A 96 -11.12 -9.11 -5.59
CA ALA A 96 -12.41 -9.79 -5.69
C ALA A 96 -12.66 -10.34 -7.12
N LYS A 97 -12.24 -9.62 -8.17
CA LYS A 97 -12.38 -10.06 -9.57
C LYS A 97 -11.59 -11.32 -9.90
N ILE A 98 -10.45 -11.52 -9.26
CA ILE A 98 -9.61 -12.72 -9.46
C ILE A 98 -9.97 -13.87 -8.50
N GLY A 99 -11.10 -13.76 -7.79
CA GLY A 99 -11.59 -14.78 -6.87
C GLY A 99 -10.83 -14.86 -5.55
N TRP A 100 -10.00 -13.86 -5.23
CA TRP A 100 -9.30 -13.82 -3.95
C TRP A 100 -10.26 -13.31 -2.87
N GLN A 101 -10.68 -14.22 -1.98
CA GLN A 101 -11.56 -13.92 -0.84
C GLN A 101 -10.88 -13.97 0.53
N GLY A 102 -9.56 -14.19 0.61
CA GLY A 102 -8.85 -14.52 1.86
C GLY A 102 -9.21 -13.65 3.08
N ASP A 103 -9.55 -14.32 4.17
CA ASP A 103 -9.71 -13.75 5.52
C ASP A 103 -8.35 -13.34 6.11
#